data_AF-A0A1L0BA79-F1
#
_entry.id   AF-A0A1L0BA79-F1
#
_cell.length_a   1.000
_cell.length_b   1.000
_cell.length_c   1.000
_cell.angle_alpha   90.00
_cell.angle_beta   90.00
_cell.angle_gamma   90.00
#
_symmetry.space_group_name_H-M   'P 1'
#
loop_
_entity.id
_entity.type
_entity.pdbx_description
1 polymer ?
#
loop_
_entity_poly.entity_id
_entity_poly.type
_entity_poly.pdbx_seq_one_letter_code
_entity_poly.pdbx_strand_id
1 'polypeptide(L)'
;MKAMKDAEFDKVINLVLLRPVYVNFIREVSNRKDSEFDIDAFKANYKHLLYLKSYSDSGLKKHHEIFIIPMFLIFFQTQETFENICILIELFDKNVFNEEILGDLNKKLKNWKDLSVRQLKRIRIFEFRKFFELLIQLNDKLPLSLSAPSTPIVSQGGFAQLTSAKQSAEFLEGANGNLATSSAESLADLNLSSIYYKSSSLSLVGIFLQLLVLYSNSPKSKKLNFLKMYQACLLTVFKFYHINWNSTGELVRGNQSIRLNHSSDEMMNLESFLDKWKEIFKKM
;
A
#
# COMPACT_ATOMS: atom_id res chain seq x y z
N MET A 1 25.00 16.49 20.93
CA MET A 1 24.29 16.52 19.63
C MET A 1 23.86 15.12 19.17
N LYS A 2 24.75 14.13 19.09
CA LYS A 2 24.42 12.72 18.72
C LYS A 2 23.40 12.06 19.66
N ALA A 3 23.63 12.13 20.98
CA ALA A 3 22.71 11.54 21.97
C ALA A 3 21.27 12.12 21.94
N MET A 4 21.10 13.39 21.55
CA MET A 4 19.77 14.01 21.41
C MET A 4 19.06 13.52 20.16
N LYS A 5 19.77 13.40 19.02
CA LYS A 5 19.22 12.81 17.79
C LYS A 5 18.89 11.33 17.97
N ASP A 6 19.70 10.59 18.75
CA ASP A 6 19.42 9.18 19.06
C ASP A 6 18.09 9.04 19.78
N ALA A 7 17.88 9.82 20.85
CA ALA A 7 16.63 9.83 21.60
C ALA A 7 15.42 10.27 20.76
N GLU A 8 15.61 11.22 19.84
CA GLU A 8 14.57 11.65 18.90
C GLU A 8 14.18 10.52 17.94
N PHE A 9 15.16 9.87 17.30
CA PHE A 9 14.89 8.77 16.38
C PHE A 9 14.34 7.53 17.09
N ASP A 10 14.79 7.24 18.31
CA ASP A 10 14.16 6.19 19.13
C ASP A 10 12.69 6.48 19.38
N LYS A 11 12.35 7.73 19.70
CA LYS A 11 10.95 8.14 19.88
C LYS A 11 10.15 7.97 18.58
N VAL A 12 10.72 8.36 17.43
CA VAL A 12 10.07 8.19 16.12
C VAL A 12 9.82 6.71 15.83
N ILE A 13 10.85 5.87 15.95
CA ILE A 13 10.75 4.42 15.70
C ILE A 13 9.68 3.82 16.61
N ASN A 14 9.74 4.08 17.92
CA ASN A 14 8.77 3.54 18.86
C ASN A 14 7.34 3.96 18.54
N LEU A 15 7.11 5.23 18.15
CA LEU A 15 5.78 5.70 17.75
C LEU A 15 5.30 5.07 16.43
N VAL A 16 6.20 4.87 15.46
CA VAL A 16 5.87 4.29 14.17
C VAL A 16 5.57 2.79 14.30
N LEU A 17 6.36 2.05 15.09
CA LEU A 17 6.14 0.60 15.25
C LEU A 17 4.87 0.25 16.03
N LEU A 18 4.20 1.23 16.66
CA LEU A 18 2.87 1.07 17.25
C LEU A 18 1.73 1.14 16.22
N ARG A 19 2.02 1.46 14.95
CA ARG A 19 0.96 1.53 13.92
C ARG A 19 0.50 0.13 13.52
N PRO A 20 -0.80 -0.05 13.21
CA PRO A 20 -1.40 -1.36 12.98
C PRO A 20 -0.65 -2.29 12.02
N VAL A 21 -0.21 -1.80 10.86
CA VAL A 21 0.54 -2.62 9.89
C VAL A 21 1.82 -3.20 10.50
N TYR A 22 2.59 -2.37 11.21
CA TYR A 22 3.87 -2.78 11.79
C TYR A 22 3.68 -3.69 13.00
N VAL A 23 2.69 -3.43 13.85
CA VAL A 23 2.35 -4.30 14.98
C VAL A 23 2.00 -5.71 14.48
N ASN A 24 1.19 -5.81 13.43
CA ASN A 24 0.82 -7.09 12.84
C ASN A 24 2.03 -7.81 12.25
N PHE A 25 2.86 -7.10 11.47
CA PHE A 25 4.08 -7.66 10.90
C PHE A 25 5.03 -8.22 11.97
N ILE A 26 5.37 -7.41 12.98
CA ILE A 26 6.28 -7.81 14.06
C ILE A 26 5.74 -9.03 14.80
N ARG A 27 4.43 -9.06 15.09
CA ARG A 27 3.77 -10.20 15.73
C ARG A 27 3.86 -11.46 14.87
N GLU A 28 3.64 -11.33 13.57
CA GLU A 28 3.70 -12.46 12.64
C GLU A 28 5.11 -13.05 12.55
N VAL A 29 6.12 -12.19 12.40
CA VAL A 29 7.54 -12.60 12.39
C VAL A 29 7.91 -13.28 13.70
N SER A 30 7.55 -12.68 14.85
CA SER A 30 7.90 -13.21 16.18
C SER A 30 7.29 -14.59 16.45
N ASN A 31 6.11 -14.87 15.88
CA ASN A 31 5.41 -16.15 16.08
C ASN A 31 5.93 -17.27 15.17
N ARG A 32 6.73 -16.94 14.14
CA ARG A 32 7.28 -17.92 13.21
C ARG A 32 8.65 -18.38 13.66
N LYS A 33 8.78 -19.67 13.97
CA LYS A 33 10.06 -20.30 14.34
C LYS A 33 11.08 -20.32 13.19
N ASP A 34 10.60 -20.30 11.96
CA ASP A 34 11.43 -20.35 10.74
C ASP A 34 11.63 -18.96 10.10
N SER A 35 11.44 -17.86 10.86
CA SER A 35 11.65 -16.52 10.30
C SER A 35 13.13 -16.14 10.35
N GLU A 36 13.71 -15.87 9.18
CA GLU A 36 15.05 -15.29 9.04
C GLU A 36 15.08 -13.77 9.33
N PHE A 37 13.93 -13.17 9.67
CA PHE A 37 13.82 -11.74 9.89
C PHE A 37 14.26 -11.34 11.30
N ASP A 38 15.38 -10.64 11.40
CA ASP A 38 15.90 -10.11 12.66
C ASP A 38 15.27 -8.75 13.00
N ILE A 39 14.47 -8.72 14.08
CA ILE A 39 13.76 -7.53 14.58
C ILE A 39 14.73 -6.50 15.18
N ASP A 40 15.83 -6.93 15.81
CA ASP A 40 16.79 -6.03 16.42
C ASP A 40 17.67 -5.39 15.36
N ALA A 41 18.11 -6.16 14.37
CA ALA A 41 18.75 -5.63 13.17
C ALA A 41 17.82 -4.66 12.42
N PHE A 42 16.52 -4.97 12.31
CA PHE A 42 15.52 -4.07 11.71
C PHE A 42 15.50 -2.71 12.43
N LYS A 43 15.40 -2.69 13.76
CA LYS A 43 15.37 -1.42 14.53
C LYS A 43 16.69 -0.65 14.41
N ALA A 44 17.82 -1.35 14.46
CA ALA A 44 19.15 -0.74 14.30
C ALA A 44 19.32 -0.12 12.90
N ASN A 45 18.97 -0.87 11.85
CA ASN A 45 19.03 -0.42 10.46
C ASN A 45 18.05 0.72 10.18
N TYR A 46 16.86 0.69 10.80
CA TYR A 46 15.89 1.78 10.71
C TYR A 46 16.47 3.07 11.30
N LYS A 47 17.03 3.02 12.51
CA LYS A 47 17.71 4.18 13.10
C LYS A 47 18.86 4.67 12.21
N HIS A 48 19.65 3.75 11.67
CA HIS A 48 20.78 4.10 10.80
C HIS A 48 20.32 4.81 9.52
N LEU A 49 19.27 4.31 8.87
CA LEU A 49 18.68 4.95 7.69
C LEU A 49 18.08 6.34 7.99
N LEU A 50 17.47 6.53 9.17
CA LEU A 50 17.02 7.86 9.61
C LEU A 50 18.20 8.83 9.70
N TYR A 51 19.33 8.39 10.25
CA TYR A 51 20.55 9.20 10.27
C TYR A 51 21.06 9.52 8.88
N LEU A 52 21.27 8.51 8.03
CA LEU A 52 21.80 8.71 6.68
C LEU A 52 20.91 9.66 5.88
N LYS A 53 19.59 9.47 5.93
CA LYS A 53 18.64 10.34 5.25
C LYS A 53 18.57 11.74 5.84
N SER A 54 18.83 11.92 7.14
CA SER A 54 18.91 13.25 7.75
C SER A 54 20.09 14.09 7.27
N TYR A 55 21.13 13.45 6.73
CA TYR A 55 22.31 14.10 6.17
C TYR A 55 22.35 14.06 4.63
N SER A 56 21.36 13.45 3.99
CA SER A 56 21.29 13.41 2.52
C SER A 56 20.84 14.74 1.94
N ASP A 57 21.21 15.00 0.69
CA ASP A 57 20.87 16.25 -0.02
C ASP A 57 19.35 16.49 -0.13
N SER A 58 18.56 15.40 -0.21
CA SER A 58 17.10 15.44 -0.28
C SER A 58 16.43 15.61 1.09
N GLY A 59 17.20 15.43 2.17
CA GLY A 59 16.78 15.53 3.56
C GLY A 59 15.82 14.43 4.02
N LEU A 60 15.64 14.35 5.34
CA LEU A 60 14.66 13.48 5.96
C LEU A 60 13.28 14.14 5.93
N LYS A 61 12.33 13.51 5.22
CA LYS A 61 10.93 13.94 5.12
C LYS A 61 10.06 12.99 5.93
N LYS A 62 8.88 13.47 6.35
CA LYS A 62 7.98 12.70 7.22
C LYS A 62 7.57 11.33 6.66
N HIS A 63 7.36 11.23 5.35
CA HIS A 63 7.00 9.95 4.71
C HIS A 63 8.17 8.96 4.64
N HIS A 64 9.43 9.45 4.67
CA HIS A 64 10.60 8.58 4.82
C HIS A 64 10.57 7.93 6.20
N GLU A 65 10.37 8.74 7.24
CA GLU A 65 10.27 8.27 8.63
C GLU A 65 9.14 7.25 8.78
N ILE A 66 7.90 7.62 8.47
CA ILE A 66 6.75 6.82 8.88
C ILE A 66 6.46 5.61 7.98
N PHE A 67 7.00 5.58 6.76
CA PHE A 67 6.56 4.61 5.75
C PHE A 67 7.70 4.06 4.90
N ILE A 68 8.44 4.88 4.16
CA ILE A 68 9.40 4.37 3.16
C ILE A 68 10.51 3.55 3.81
N ILE A 69 11.22 4.11 4.79
CA ILE A 69 12.32 3.41 5.47
C ILE A 69 11.83 2.11 6.11
N PRO A 70 10.81 2.11 7.01
CA PRO A 70 10.37 0.87 7.64
C PRO A 70 9.79 -0.14 6.65
N MET A 71 9.07 0.30 5.60
CA MET A 71 8.55 -0.64 4.59
C MET A 71 9.65 -1.26 3.75
N PHE A 72 10.65 -0.48 3.31
CA PHE A 72 11.76 -1.02 2.53
C PHE A 72 12.57 -2.03 3.35
N LEU A 73 12.82 -1.74 4.63
CA LEU A 73 13.45 -2.72 5.51
C LEU A 73 12.60 -3.98 5.66
N ILE A 74 11.29 -3.86 5.86
CA ILE A 74 10.39 -5.03 5.89
C ILE A 74 10.48 -5.82 4.58
N PHE A 75 10.52 -5.14 3.44
CA PHE A 75 10.47 -5.80 2.14
C PHE A 75 11.78 -6.45 1.71
N PHE A 76 12.91 -5.89 2.12
CA PHE A 76 14.21 -6.21 1.53
C PHE A 76 15.29 -6.68 2.52
N GLN A 77 15.10 -6.54 3.84
CA GLN A 77 16.15 -6.89 4.81
C GLN A 77 16.63 -8.34 4.72
N THR A 78 15.77 -9.28 4.33
CA THR A 78 16.13 -10.69 4.20
C THR A 78 16.75 -11.04 2.84
N GLN A 79 16.65 -10.16 1.85
CA GLN A 79 17.04 -10.44 0.45
C GLN A 79 18.21 -9.58 -0.01
N GLU A 80 18.35 -8.38 0.54
CA GLU A 80 19.28 -7.36 0.09
C GLU A 80 20.19 -6.89 1.23
N THR A 81 21.39 -6.43 0.86
CA THR A 81 22.31 -5.82 1.83
C THR A 81 21.78 -4.47 2.30
N PHE A 82 22.19 -4.04 3.49
CA PHE A 82 21.84 -2.72 4.01
C PHE A 82 22.20 -1.58 3.04
N GLU A 83 23.36 -1.68 2.37
CA GLU A 83 23.81 -0.71 1.37
C GLU A 83 22.87 -0.66 0.16
N ASN A 84 22.45 -1.82 -0.36
CA ASN A 84 21.47 -1.89 -1.45
C ASN A 84 20.13 -1.27 -1.04
N ILE A 85 19.67 -1.49 0.19
CA ILE A 85 18.44 -0.87 0.69
C ILE A 85 18.57 0.65 0.75
N CYS A 86 19.71 1.18 1.19
CA CYS A 86 19.98 2.62 1.15
C CYS A 86 19.88 3.18 -0.27
N ILE A 87 20.52 2.51 -1.23
CA ILE A 87 20.50 2.89 -2.64
C ILE A 87 19.08 2.84 -3.21
N LEU A 88 18.32 1.78 -2.91
CA LEU A 88 16.94 1.61 -3.34
C LEU A 88 16.05 2.75 -2.87
N ILE A 89 16.19 3.20 -1.62
CA ILE A 89 15.43 4.33 -1.07
C ILE A 89 15.76 5.63 -1.82
N GLU A 90 17.04 5.92 -2.07
CA GLU A 90 17.43 7.12 -2.82
C GLU A 90 16.97 7.07 -4.29
N LEU A 91 17.06 5.92 -4.93
CA LEU A 91 16.55 5.72 -6.30
C LEU A 91 15.04 5.88 -6.35
N PHE A 92 14.33 5.35 -5.37
CA PHE A 92 12.88 5.48 -5.28
C PHE A 92 12.48 6.94 -5.12
N ASP A 93 13.12 7.68 -4.21
CA ASP A 93 12.82 9.10 -4.03
C ASP A 93 13.07 9.92 -5.30
N LYS A 94 14.21 9.71 -5.97
CA LYS A 94 14.57 10.44 -7.19
C LYS A 94 13.62 10.13 -8.35
N ASN A 95 13.24 8.87 -8.54
CA ASN A 95 12.49 8.44 -9.72
C ASN A 95 10.97 8.46 -9.52
N VAL A 96 10.49 8.24 -8.30
CA VAL A 96 9.07 8.10 -7.97
C VAL A 96 8.53 9.36 -7.29
N PHE A 97 9.27 9.93 -6.33
CA PHE A 97 8.87 11.11 -5.55
C PHE A 97 9.50 12.41 -6.04
N ASN A 98 9.59 12.54 -7.36
CA ASN A 98 9.99 13.79 -8.00
C ASN A 98 9.05 14.95 -7.57
N GLU A 99 9.63 16.09 -7.21
CA GLU A 99 8.91 17.29 -6.74
C GLU A 99 7.80 17.75 -7.70
N GLU A 100 8.00 17.59 -9.01
CA GLU A 100 6.97 17.92 -10.00
C GLU A 100 5.72 17.05 -9.84
N ILE A 101 5.92 15.73 -9.71
CA ILE A 101 4.84 14.75 -9.55
C ILE A 101 4.12 14.98 -8.22
N LEU A 102 4.87 15.20 -7.13
CA LEU A 102 4.30 15.47 -5.81
C LEU A 102 3.54 16.81 -5.77
N GLY A 103 4.05 17.83 -6.46
CA GLY A 103 3.40 19.12 -6.60
C GLY A 103 2.03 18.98 -7.23
N ASP A 104 1.93 18.24 -8.32
CA ASP A 104 0.66 18.07 -9.03
C ASP A 104 -0.29 17.08 -8.35
N LEU A 105 0.24 16.09 -7.63
CA LEU A 105 -0.57 15.27 -6.74
C LEU A 105 -1.22 16.11 -5.66
N ASN A 106 -0.46 16.94 -4.96
CA ASN A 106 -1.00 17.83 -3.94
C ASN A 106 -2.02 18.83 -4.50
N LYS A 107 -1.79 19.39 -5.71
CA LYS A 107 -2.78 20.25 -6.37
C LYS A 107 -4.08 19.50 -6.67
N LYS A 108 -4.01 18.29 -7.24
CA LYS A 108 -5.20 17.47 -7.53
C LYS A 108 -5.94 17.06 -6.26
N LEU A 109 -5.22 16.67 -5.20
CA LEU A 109 -5.82 16.31 -3.92
C LEU A 109 -6.46 17.52 -3.20
N LYS A 110 -5.88 18.72 -3.31
CA LYS A 110 -6.46 19.97 -2.79
C LYS A 110 -7.74 20.37 -3.53
N ASN A 111 -7.80 20.13 -4.83
CA ASN A 111 -8.95 20.47 -5.68
C ASN A 111 -9.98 19.35 -5.78
N TRP A 112 -9.92 18.34 -4.91
CA TRP A 112 -10.80 17.19 -4.95
C TRP A 112 -12.21 17.53 -4.44
N LYS A 113 -12.96 18.27 -5.26
CA LYS A 113 -14.35 18.68 -4.99
C LYS A 113 -15.38 17.78 -5.69
N ASP A 114 -14.96 17.07 -6.74
CA ASP A 114 -15.86 16.41 -7.71
C ASP A 114 -16.21 14.94 -7.43
N LEU A 115 -15.94 14.43 -6.22
CA LEU A 115 -16.45 13.11 -5.87
C LEU A 115 -17.86 13.21 -5.35
N SER A 116 -18.78 12.65 -6.15
CA SER A 116 -20.20 12.43 -5.89
C SER A 116 -20.54 11.69 -4.58
N VAL A 117 -19.54 11.29 -3.80
CA VAL A 117 -19.74 10.64 -2.51
C VAL A 117 -19.89 11.69 -1.43
N ARG A 118 -21.13 11.91 -0.98
CA ARG A 118 -21.48 12.86 0.10
C ARG A 118 -20.64 12.69 1.38
N GLN A 119 -20.08 11.50 1.63
CA GLN A 119 -19.19 11.21 2.77
C GLN A 119 -17.79 11.86 2.61
N LEU A 120 -17.30 12.09 1.39
CA LEU A 120 -15.99 12.72 1.15
C LEU A 120 -15.97 14.24 1.39
N LYS A 121 -17.14 14.90 1.52
CA LYS A 121 -17.23 16.33 1.84
C LYS A 121 -16.54 16.71 3.17
N ARG A 122 -16.31 15.74 4.06
CA ARG A 122 -15.61 15.93 5.35
C ARG A 122 -14.09 15.86 5.23
N ILE A 123 -13.54 15.35 4.13
CA ILE A 123 -12.09 15.30 3.89
C ILE A 123 -11.67 16.65 3.33
N ARG A 124 -11.68 17.68 4.18
CA ARG A 124 -11.13 18.98 3.84
C ARG A 124 -9.62 18.82 3.68
N ILE A 125 -9.15 18.88 2.44
CA ILE A 125 -7.74 18.95 2.04
C ILE A 125 -6.95 17.71 2.49
N PHE A 126 -6.90 16.72 1.61
CA PHE A 126 -5.99 15.60 1.74
C PHE A 126 -4.63 15.98 1.16
N GLU A 127 -3.55 15.65 1.86
CA GLU A 127 -2.18 15.90 1.42
C GLU A 127 -1.46 14.58 1.21
N PHE A 128 -0.49 14.56 0.30
CA PHE A 128 0.33 13.40 0.02
C PHE A 128 0.89 12.72 1.27
N ARG A 129 1.30 13.49 2.28
CA ARG A 129 1.87 12.94 3.53
C ARG A 129 0.85 12.14 4.35
N LYS A 130 -0.40 12.59 4.38
CA LYS A 130 -1.50 11.92 5.10
C LYS A 130 -1.89 10.59 4.45
N PHE A 131 -1.52 10.38 3.19
CA PHE A 131 -1.71 9.11 2.50
C PHE A 131 -0.94 7.98 3.18
N PHE A 132 0.33 8.19 3.48
CA PHE A 132 1.14 7.16 4.13
C PHE A 132 0.73 6.94 5.59
N GLU A 133 0.33 8.01 6.28
CA GLU A 133 -0.26 7.87 7.63
C GLU A 133 -1.54 7.04 7.64
N LEU A 134 -2.29 7.02 6.53
CA LEU A 134 -3.47 6.17 6.34
C LEU A 134 -3.07 4.72 6.06
N LEU A 135 -2.12 4.50 5.13
CA LEU A 135 -1.69 3.15 4.76
C LEU A 135 -1.13 2.35 5.94
N ILE A 136 -0.40 3.00 6.84
CA ILE A 136 0.14 2.33 8.04
C ILE A 136 -0.94 1.96 9.08
N GLN A 137 -2.18 2.41 8.90
CA GLN A 137 -3.33 1.99 9.72
C GLN A 137 -4.01 0.73 9.21
N LEU A 138 -3.66 0.21 8.03
CA LEU A 138 -4.25 -1.03 7.50
C LEU A 138 -4.04 -2.20 8.48
N ASN A 139 -5.08 -2.98 8.69
CA ASN A 139 -5.08 -4.09 9.63
C ASN A 139 -5.94 -5.23 9.10
N ASP A 140 -5.32 -6.38 8.92
CA ASP A 140 -5.90 -7.61 8.43
C ASP A 140 -5.99 -8.70 9.52
N LYS A 141 -5.59 -8.40 10.76
CA LYS A 141 -5.64 -9.34 11.89
C LYS A 141 -6.62 -8.91 12.97
N LEU A 142 -7.57 -8.02 12.65
CA LEU A 142 -8.64 -7.67 13.58
C LEU A 142 -9.56 -8.89 13.78
N PRO A 143 -10.09 -9.10 15.00
CA PRO A 143 -11.02 -10.19 15.25
C PRO A 143 -12.20 -10.11 14.28
N LEU A 144 -12.48 -11.23 13.61
CA LEU A 144 -13.72 -11.41 12.88
C LEU A 144 -14.82 -11.52 13.94
N SER A 145 -15.44 -10.39 14.30
CA SER A 145 -16.56 -10.38 15.24
C SER A 145 -17.64 -11.37 14.76
N LEU A 146 -17.98 -12.37 15.57
CA LEU A 146 -19.08 -13.32 15.34
C LEU A 146 -20.47 -12.63 15.35
N SER A 147 -20.52 -11.34 15.66
CA SER A 147 -21.71 -10.54 15.83
C SER A 147 -21.47 -9.09 15.38
N ALA A 148 -21.21 -8.89 14.09
CA ALA A 148 -21.48 -7.60 13.45
C ALA A 148 -22.73 -7.75 12.57
N PRO A 149 -23.75 -6.88 12.72
CA PRO A 149 -25.00 -6.97 11.98
C PRO A 149 -24.72 -6.83 10.49
N SER A 150 -25.28 -7.78 9.75
CA SER A 150 -25.37 -7.91 8.31
C SER A 150 -25.33 -6.58 7.55
N THR A 151 -24.14 -6.12 7.16
CA THR A 151 -24.03 -5.47 5.85
C THR A 151 -24.33 -6.57 4.83
N PRO A 152 -25.40 -6.46 4.03
CA PRO A 152 -25.74 -7.49 3.07
C PRO A 152 -24.55 -7.65 2.14
N ILE A 153 -24.01 -8.86 2.13
CA ILE A 153 -23.14 -9.32 1.06
C ILE A 153 -24.05 -9.33 -0.15
N VAL A 154 -23.92 -8.33 -1.03
CA VAL A 154 -24.48 -8.45 -2.38
C VAL A 154 -23.56 -9.41 -3.14
N SER A 155 -23.65 -10.68 -2.76
CA SER A 155 -23.24 -11.81 -3.59
C SER A 155 -24.35 -12.00 -4.61
N GLN A 156 -24.29 -11.25 -5.71
CA GLN A 156 -24.90 -11.70 -6.96
C GLN A 156 -23.78 -12.18 -7.85
N GLY A 157 -23.71 -13.50 -8.02
CA GLY A 157 -22.75 -14.17 -8.89
C GLY A 157 -22.19 -15.41 -8.22
N GLY A 158 -22.96 -16.51 -8.27
CA GLY A 158 -22.54 -17.81 -7.78
C GLY A 158 -21.26 -18.31 -8.45
N PHE A 159 -20.45 -18.96 -7.64
CA PHE A 159 -19.29 -19.73 -8.04
C PHE A 159 -19.74 -20.89 -8.93
N ALA A 160 -19.48 -20.82 -10.24
CA ALA A 160 -19.40 -21.98 -11.10
C ALA A 160 -17.92 -22.31 -11.26
N GLN A 161 -17.53 -23.49 -10.78
CA GLN A 161 -16.24 -24.12 -11.03
C GLN A 161 -15.93 -24.07 -12.54
N LEU A 162 -14.78 -23.51 -12.93
CA LEU A 162 -14.20 -23.74 -14.26
C LEU A 162 -12.86 -24.46 -14.10
N THR A 163 -12.94 -25.71 -13.69
CA THR A 163 -12.04 -26.75 -14.18
C THR A 163 -12.81 -27.53 -15.25
N SER A 164 -12.41 -27.37 -16.52
CA SER A 164 -12.74 -28.16 -17.72
C SER A 164 -13.38 -27.35 -18.85
N ALA A 165 -12.55 -26.98 -19.83
CA ALA A 165 -12.94 -26.98 -21.24
C ALA A 165 -11.67 -27.17 -22.10
N LYS A 166 -11.31 -28.44 -22.33
CA LYS A 166 -10.75 -28.85 -23.63
C LYS A 166 -11.92 -28.92 -24.61
N GLN A 167 -11.63 -28.67 -25.90
CA GLN A 167 -12.53 -28.42 -27.03
C GLN A 167 -12.91 -26.93 -27.09
N SER A 168 -12.42 -26.12 -28.02
CA SER A 168 -12.38 -26.38 -29.46
C SER A 168 -11.16 -25.73 -30.14
N ALA A 169 -10.34 -26.57 -30.76
CA ALA A 169 -9.55 -26.17 -31.92
C ALA A 169 -10.51 -26.20 -33.12
N GLU A 170 -10.74 -25.03 -33.73
CA GLU A 170 -11.10 -24.81 -35.14
C GLU A 170 -11.61 -23.36 -35.28
N PHE A 171 -10.67 -22.43 -35.54
CA PHE A 171 -10.80 -21.36 -36.54
C PHE A 171 -9.49 -20.56 -36.56
N LEU A 172 -8.49 -21.11 -37.24
CA LEU A 172 -7.46 -20.29 -37.87
C LEU A 172 -8.05 -19.86 -39.20
N GLU A 173 -8.35 -18.56 -39.36
CA GLU A 173 -8.10 -17.76 -40.57
C GLU A 173 -8.74 -16.37 -40.43
N GLY A 174 -7.96 -15.33 -40.68
CA GLY A 174 -8.49 -14.04 -41.14
C GLY A 174 -8.26 -12.80 -40.27
N ALA A 175 -7.18 -12.09 -40.58
CA ALA A 175 -7.07 -10.62 -40.68
C ALA A 175 -7.09 -9.73 -39.41
N ASN A 176 -5.92 -9.12 -39.18
CA ASN A 176 -5.67 -7.71 -38.80
C ASN A 176 -6.55 -7.01 -37.75
N GLY A 177 -5.89 -6.59 -36.66
CA GLY A 177 -6.12 -5.27 -36.08
C GLY A 177 -6.29 -5.21 -34.56
N ASN A 178 -5.40 -4.45 -33.94
CA ASN A 178 -5.51 -3.76 -32.64
C ASN A 178 -5.13 -4.51 -31.35
N LEU A 179 -3.89 -4.23 -30.93
CA LEU A 179 -3.45 -4.12 -29.54
C LEU A 179 -4.52 -3.42 -28.68
N ALA A 180 -5.07 -4.11 -27.67
CA ALA A 180 -5.40 -3.53 -26.36
C ALA A 180 -6.06 -4.55 -25.42
N THR A 181 -5.33 -5.48 -24.81
CA THR A 181 -5.76 -6.18 -23.57
C THR A 181 -4.61 -7.05 -23.05
N SER A 182 -3.67 -6.50 -22.27
CA SER A 182 -2.67 -7.33 -21.59
C SER A 182 -1.98 -6.65 -20.39
N SER A 183 -2.66 -5.75 -19.69
CA SER A 183 -2.09 -5.10 -18.48
C SER A 183 -2.77 -5.49 -17.17
N ALA A 184 -3.84 -6.29 -17.22
CA ALA A 184 -4.62 -6.65 -16.03
C ALA A 184 -4.46 -8.10 -15.59
N GLU A 185 -4.07 -9.02 -16.48
CA GLU A 185 -3.84 -10.43 -16.18
C GLU A 185 -2.42 -10.69 -15.64
N SER A 186 -1.47 -9.77 -15.89
CA SER A 186 -0.09 -9.87 -15.41
C SER A 186 0.10 -9.48 -13.93
N LEU A 187 -0.95 -9.10 -13.21
CA LEU A 187 -0.84 -8.74 -11.77
C LEU A 187 -0.78 -9.99 -10.86
N ALA A 188 -1.23 -11.14 -11.36
CA ALA A 188 -1.34 -12.38 -10.59
C ALA A 188 -0.01 -13.15 -10.49
N ASP A 189 0.91 -12.98 -11.44
CA ASP A 189 2.20 -13.69 -11.48
C ASP A 189 3.35 -12.92 -10.81
N LEU A 190 3.01 -12.03 -9.88
CA LEU A 190 4.01 -11.26 -9.14
C LEU A 190 4.49 -12.07 -7.95
N ASN A 191 5.69 -12.63 -8.09
CA ASN A 191 6.41 -13.48 -7.15
C ASN A 191 6.73 -12.72 -5.84
N LEU A 192 5.69 -12.49 -5.04
CA LEU A 192 5.75 -11.87 -3.73
C LEU A 192 6.33 -12.93 -2.78
N SER A 193 7.35 -12.62 -1.97
CA SER A 193 7.89 -13.62 -1.03
C SER A 193 6.77 -14.25 -0.16
N SER A 194 6.95 -15.50 0.26
CA SER A 194 5.98 -16.28 1.08
C SER A 194 5.57 -15.58 2.40
N ILE A 195 6.34 -14.59 2.85
CA ILE A 195 6.05 -13.77 4.02
C ILE A 195 4.87 -12.82 3.74
N TYR A 196 4.77 -12.28 2.53
CA TYR A 196 3.76 -11.29 2.17
C TYR A 196 2.40 -11.93 1.89
N TYR A 197 2.36 -13.13 1.31
CA TYR A 197 1.12 -13.84 0.98
C TYR A 197 0.21 -14.10 2.19
N LYS A 198 0.71 -14.03 3.43
CA LYS A 198 -0.11 -14.25 4.65
C LYS A 198 -0.66 -12.97 5.29
N SER A 199 -0.31 -11.81 4.75
CA SER A 199 -0.88 -10.52 5.15
C SER A 199 -1.40 -9.78 3.91
N SER A 200 -2.73 -9.66 3.83
CA SER A 200 -3.37 -8.85 2.80
C SER A 200 -2.98 -7.37 2.90
N SER A 201 -2.73 -6.86 4.11
CA SER A 201 -2.28 -5.47 4.32
C SER A 201 -0.88 -5.22 3.74
N LEU A 202 0.09 -6.09 4.05
CA LEU A 202 1.45 -5.96 3.51
C LEU A 202 1.51 -6.22 2.02
N SER A 203 0.75 -7.21 1.53
CA SER A 203 0.63 -7.48 0.09
C SER A 203 0.08 -6.27 -0.66
N LEU A 204 -0.96 -5.63 -0.12
CA LEU A 204 -1.51 -4.40 -0.71
C LEU A 204 -0.48 -3.27 -0.75
N VAL A 205 0.30 -3.09 0.32
CA VAL A 205 1.38 -2.08 0.37
C VAL A 205 2.46 -2.39 -0.68
N GLY A 206 2.86 -3.66 -0.82
CA GLY A 206 3.82 -4.10 -1.84
C GLY A 206 3.34 -3.82 -3.26
N ILE A 207 2.11 -4.23 -3.58
CA ILE A 207 1.47 -3.95 -4.88
C ILE A 207 1.39 -2.45 -5.14
N PHE A 208 1.03 -1.66 -4.12
CA PHE A 208 0.99 -0.21 -4.24
C PHE A 208 2.36 0.39 -4.58
N LEU A 209 3.42 0.01 -3.86
CA LEU A 209 4.80 0.44 -4.14
C LEU A 209 5.25 0.04 -5.54
N GLN A 210 4.92 -1.18 -5.98
CA GLN A 210 5.27 -1.64 -7.31
C GLN A 210 4.57 -0.85 -8.41
N LEU A 211 3.27 -0.56 -8.25
CA LEU A 211 2.52 0.27 -9.18
C LEU A 211 3.06 1.71 -9.24
N LEU A 212 3.59 2.24 -8.13
CA LEU A 212 4.27 3.54 -8.15
C LEU A 212 5.47 3.53 -9.09
N VAL A 213 6.33 2.51 -8.99
CA VAL A 213 7.51 2.35 -9.86
C VAL A 213 7.10 2.14 -11.31
N LEU A 214 6.08 1.30 -11.56
CA LEU A 214 5.60 1.04 -12.91
C LEU A 214 5.09 2.33 -13.59
N TYR A 215 4.24 3.09 -12.90
CA TYR A 215 3.66 4.30 -13.46
C TYR A 215 4.63 5.48 -13.49
N SER A 216 5.64 5.55 -12.61
CA SER A 216 6.69 6.57 -12.71
C SER A 216 7.56 6.38 -13.96
N ASN A 217 7.71 5.13 -14.43
CA ASN A 217 8.57 4.78 -15.56
C ASN A 217 7.84 4.74 -16.92
N SER A 218 6.50 4.78 -16.98
CA SER A 218 5.72 4.59 -18.23
C SER A 218 5.73 5.80 -19.19
N PRO A 219 6.37 5.75 -20.38
CA PRO A 219 6.67 6.91 -21.22
C PRO A 219 5.47 7.70 -21.80
N LYS A 220 4.26 7.12 -21.88
CA LYS A 220 3.11 7.75 -22.56
C LYS A 220 2.04 8.32 -21.60
N SER A 221 2.09 8.00 -20.31
CA SER A 221 1.01 8.36 -19.36
C SER A 221 1.48 8.74 -17.94
N LYS A 222 2.81 8.85 -17.73
CA LYS A 222 3.50 8.95 -16.42
C LYS A 222 2.66 9.64 -15.35
N LYS A 223 2.32 10.88 -15.61
CA LYS A 223 1.73 11.78 -14.61
C LYS A 223 0.26 11.49 -14.38
N LEU A 224 -0.53 11.26 -15.41
CA LEU A 224 -1.97 11.06 -15.24
C LEU A 224 -2.27 9.75 -14.52
N ASN A 225 -1.64 8.65 -14.93
CA ASN A 225 -1.91 7.34 -14.36
C ASN A 225 -1.32 7.18 -12.95
N PHE A 226 -0.15 7.76 -12.68
CA PHE A 226 0.39 7.85 -11.33
C PHE A 226 -0.59 8.57 -10.39
N LEU A 227 -1.12 9.71 -10.81
CA LEU A 227 -2.09 10.49 -10.04
C LEU A 227 -3.40 9.73 -9.85
N LYS A 228 -3.94 9.12 -10.92
CA LYS A 228 -5.16 8.30 -10.86
C LYS A 228 -4.98 7.12 -9.92
N MET A 229 -3.82 6.46 -9.92
CA MET A 229 -3.54 5.31 -9.07
C MET A 229 -3.61 5.68 -7.58
N TYR A 230 -2.95 6.77 -7.18
CA TYR A 230 -3.05 7.32 -5.82
C TYR A 230 -4.49 7.65 -5.43
N GLN A 231 -5.19 8.37 -6.29
CA GLN A 231 -6.55 8.83 -6.02
C GLN A 231 -7.52 7.67 -5.93
N ALA A 232 -7.42 6.70 -6.83
CA ALA A 232 -8.26 5.52 -6.82
C ALA A 232 -8.00 4.68 -5.56
N CYS A 233 -6.75 4.50 -5.13
CA CYS A 233 -6.43 3.76 -3.90
C CYS A 233 -7.06 4.43 -2.68
N LEU A 234 -6.87 5.74 -2.56
CA LEU A 234 -7.43 6.52 -1.46
C LEU A 234 -8.97 6.43 -1.45
N LEU A 235 -9.60 6.53 -2.62
CA LEU A 235 -11.03 6.37 -2.78
C LEU A 235 -11.55 5.00 -2.36
N THR A 236 -10.82 3.94 -2.70
CA THR A 236 -11.19 2.58 -2.30
C THR A 236 -11.26 2.48 -0.78
N VAL A 237 -10.23 2.98 -0.09
CA VAL A 237 -10.20 3.02 1.37
C VAL A 237 -11.38 3.82 1.91
N PHE A 238 -11.62 5.02 1.39
CA PHE A 238 -12.71 5.89 1.87
C PHE A 238 -14.11 5.34 1.62
N LYS A 239 -14.35 4.70 0.48
CA LYS A 239 -15.71 4.22 0.13
C LYS A 239 -16.04 2.90 0.79
N PHE A 240 -15.06 2.03 0.98
CA PHE A 240 -15.33 0.63 1.33
C PHE A 240 -14.74 0.20 2.67
N TYR A 241 -13.69 0.86 3.16
CA TYR A 241 -12.95 0.44 4.36
C TYR A 241 -12.94 1.52 5.46
N HIS A 242 -13.62 2.64 5.24
CA HIS A 242 -13.77 3.76 6.17
C HIS A 242 -14.84 3.51 7.24
N ILE A 243 -14.92 2.30 7.76
CA ILE A 243 -15.86 2.02 8.84
C ILE A 243 -15.33 2.71 10.10
N ASN A 244 -16.09 3.68 10.64
CA ASN A 244 -15.99 4.28 11.98
C ASN A 244 -15.00 5.43 12.27
N TRP A 245 -14.57 6.24 11.30
CA TRP A 245 -13.80 7.47 11.62
C TRP A 245 -14.39 8.73 10.98
N ASN A 246 -14.39 9.86 11.70
CA ASN A 246 -15.00 11.12 11.19
C ASN A 246 -14.02 11.98 10.39
N SER A 247 -12.71 11.82 10.63
CA SER A 247 -11.64 12.54 9.93
C SER A 247 -10.32 11.78 9.97
N THR A 248 -9.44 12.03 8.99
CA THR A 248 -8.11 11.39 8.90
C THR A 248 -7.26 11.71 10.12
N GLY A 249 -7.41 12.92 10.67
CA GLY A 249 -6.71 13.35 11.86
C GLY A 249 -7.11 12.55 13.10
N GLU A 250 -8.40 12.22 13.27
CA GLU A 250 -8.86 11.37 14.37
C GLU A 250 -8.32 9.96 14.26
N LEU A 251 -8.35 9.37 13.05
CA LEU A 251 -7.81 8.04 12.80
C LEU A 251 -6.33 7.96 13.19
N VAL A 252 -5.51 8.92 12.71
CA VAL A 252 -4.06 8.92 12.93
C VAL A 252 -3.70 9.27 14.38
N ARG A 253 -4.40 10.21 15.02
CA ARG A 253 -4.17 10.56 16.44
C ARG A 253 -4.63 9.44 17.38
N GLY A 254 -5.77 8.82 17.08
CA GLY A 254 -6.32 7.70 17.85
C GLY A 254 -5.68 6.36 17.55
N ASN A 255 -4.75 6.28 16.58
CA ASN A 255 -4.12 5.04 16.11
C ASN A 255 -5.14 3.95 15.76
N GLN A 256 -6.25 4.35 15.15
CA GLN A 256 -7.35 3.47 14.82
C GLN A 256 -7.02 2.63 13.58
N SER A 257 -7.38 1.34 13.62
CA SER A 257 -7.12 0.41 12.53
C SER A 257 -8.15 0.52 11.39
N ILE A 258 -7.69 0.39 10.16
CA ILE A 258 -8.51 0.21 8.96
C ILE A 258 -8.59 -1.28 8.68
N ARG A 259 -9.77 -1.87 8.94
CA ARG A 259 -9.98 -3.31 8.80
C ARG A 259 -10.02 -3.71 7.32
N LEU A 260 -9.09 -4.53 6.86
CA LEU A 260 -9.14 -5.15 5.52
C LEU A 260 -9.79 -6.54 5.55
N ASN A 261 -9.70 -7.25 6.67
CA ASN A 261 -10.12 -8.64 6.76
C ASN A 261 -11.62 -8.80 7.09
N HIS A 262 -12.37 -9.28 6.10
CA HIS A 262 -13.77 -9.65 6.25
C HIS A 262 -13.97 -11.17 6.30
N SER A 263 -13.02 -11.94 5.77
CA SER A 263 -12.92 -13.39 5.95
C SER A 263 -11.59 -13.77 6.61
N SER A 264 -11.44 -15.04 6.96
CA SER A 264 -10.15 -15.62 7.37
C SER A 264 -9.21 -15.86 6.19
N ASP A 265 -9.71 -15.75 4.95
CA ASP A 265 -8.93 -15.93 3.73
C ASP A 265 -8.30 -14.60 3.30
N GLU A 266 -6.99 -14.47 3.53
CA GLU A 266 -6.23 -13.26 3.21
C GLU A 266 -6.16 -12.97 1.71
N MET A 267 -6.13 -14.01 0.88
CA MET A 267 -6.10 -13.84 -0.58
C MET A 267 -7.43 -13.25 -1.04
N MET A 268 -8.55 -13.81 -0.56
CA MET A 268 -9.88 -13.28 -0.87
C MET A 268 -10.06 -11.83 -0.38
N ASN A 269 -9.53 -11.49 0.80
CA ASN A 269 -9.57 -10.12 1.33
C ASN A 269 -8.77 -9.15 0.43
N LEU A 270 -7.58 -9.57 -0.02
CA LEU A 270 -6.73 -8.80 -0.93
C LEU A 270 -7.41 -8.61 -2.30
N GLU A 271 -7.88 -9.69 -2.91
CA GLU A 271 -8.60 -9.65 -4.20
C GLU A 271 -9.81 -8.72 -4.14
N SER A 272 -10.60 -8.79 -3.06
CA SER A 272 -11.73 -7.89 -2.85
C SER A 272 -11.33 -6.41 -2.85
N PHE A 273 -10.18 -6.06 -2.27
CA PHE A 273 -9.66 -4.69 -2.32
C PHE A 273 -9.23 -4.32 -3.75
N LEU A 274 -8.46 -5.20 -4.40
CA LEU A 274 -7.92 -4.97 -5.73
C LEU A 274 -9.03 -4.79 -6.78
N ASP A 275 -10.12 -5.56 -6.71
CA ASP A 275 -11.25 -5.44 -7.62
C ASP A 275 -11.95 -4.08 -7.48
N LYS A 276 -12.25 -3.65 -6.25
CA LYS A 276 -12.82 -2.34 -5.96
C LYS A 276 -11.89 -1.22 -6.44
N TRP A 277 -10.58 -1.38 -6.22
CA TRP A 277 -9.59 -0.39 -6.65
C TRP A 277 -9.51 -0.28 -8.18
N LYS A 278 -9.48 -1.41 -8.88
CA LYS A 278 -9.50 -1.49 -10.34
C LYS A 278 -10.77 -0.86 -10.92
N GLU A 279 -11.92 -1.12 -10.30
CA GLU A 279 -13.20 -0.53 -10.71
C GLU A 279 -13.18 1.01 -10.56
N ILE A 280 -12.72 1.54 -9.42
CA ILE A 280 -12.60 2.98 -9.23
C ILE A 280 -11.61 3.59 -10.21
N PHE A 281 -10.44 2.95 -10.41
CA PHE A 281 -9.42 3.43 -11.33
C PHE A 281 -9.95 3.55 -12.76
N LYS A 282 -10.73 2.58 -13.24
CA LYS A 282 -11.37 2.61 -14.57
C LYS A 282 -12.41 3.72 -14.73
N LYS A 283 -13.07 4.14 -13.65
CA LYS A 283 -14.10 5.19 -13.66
C LYS A 283 -13.53 6.61 -13.60
N MET A 284 -12.23 6.77 -13.34
CA MET A 284 -11.51 8.06 -13.29
C MET A 284 -10.79 8.34 -14.60
#